data_AF-A0A1Q7UFA0-F1
#
_entry.id   AF-A0A1Q7UFA0-F1
#
_cell.length_a   1.000
_cell.length_b   1.000
_cell.length_c   1.000
_cell.angle_alpha   90.00
_cell.angle_beta   90.00
_cell.angle_gamma   90.00
#
_symmetry.space_group_name_H-M   'P 1'
#
loop_
_entity.id
_entity.type
_entity.pdbx_description
1 polymer ?
#
loop_
_entity_poly.entity_id
_entity_poly.type
_entity_poly.pdbx_seq_one_letter_code
_entity_poly.pdbx_strand_id
1 'polypeptide(L)'
;MQELDERRAYLCRLTPDRALRSVDEAHGFLRDRGLLTRTPDSALPSFFGACHEEPYAPGSRGFGSWPATKYGWYFELAERPDVHELKVHRGKSILFTDETLPLADPICRSELLRMEKPEGSAMLLRHLGEAGPSTPEDLRTELGLKAKELKRLRGPLERCGAIVSRTLRVPEVRTWFSWTWLFPGDLVDRLVSAGRLERPGPGRVAAATSA
;
A
#
# COMPACT_ATOMS: atom_id res chain seq x y z
N MET A 1 -15.99 -27.36 17.25
CA MET A 1 -14.61 -26.88 17.00
C MET A 1 -14.26 -26.98 15.53
N GLN A 2 -14.29 -28.17 14.92
CA GLN A 2 -13.99 -28.35 13.49
C GLN A 2 -14.83 -27.45 12.56
N GLU A 3 -16.15 -27.40 12.74
CA GLU A 3 -17.03 -26.54 11.96
C GLU A 3 -16.68 -25.05 12.08
N LEU A 4 -16.28 -24.59 13.27
CA LEU A 4 -15.85 -23.20 13.49
C LEU A 4 -14.50 -22.91 12.81
N ASP A 5 -13.60 -23.89 12.76
CA ASP A 5 -12.32 -23.77 12.07
C ASP A 5 -12.51 -23.74 10.55
N GLU A 6 -13.40 -24.58 10.00
CA GLU A 6 -13.78 -24.57 8.58
C GLU A 6 -14.45 -23.24 8.20
N ARG A 7 -15.40 -22.77 9.04
CA ARG A 7 -16.03 -21.46 8.87
C ARG A 7 -15.01 -20.33 8.89
N ARG A 8 -14.07 -20.37 9.83
CA ARG A 8 -12.99 -19.37 9.93
C ARG A 8 -12.08 -19.42 8.70
N ALA A 9 -11.71 -20.61 8.22
CA ALA A 9 -10.89 -20.77 7.03
C ALA A 9 -11.57 -20.15 5.81
N TYR A 10 -12.86 -20.43 5.62
CA TYR A 10 -13.66 -19.83 4.56
C TYR A 10 -13.74 -18.30 4.70
N LEU A 11 -14.13 -17.79 5.88
CA LEU A 11 -14.30 -16.35 6.06
C LEU A 11 -12.98 -15.59 5.93
N CYS A 12 -11.86 -16.14 6.44
CA CYS A 12 -10.59 -15.43 6.42
C CYS A 12 -9.78 -15.60 5.13
N ARG A 13 -9.90 -16.75 4.46
CA ARG A 13 -9.00 -17.11 3.36
C ARG A 13 -9.69 -17.83 2.20
N LEU A 14 -11.02 -17.98 2.22
CA LEU A 14 -11.74 -18.86 1.30
C LEU A 14 -11.22 -20.31 1.33
N THR A 15 -11.86 -21.17 0.58
CA THR A 15 -11.37 -22.53 0.29
C THR A 15 -10.71 -22.56 -1.09
N PRO A 16 -9.82 -23.53 -1.39
CA PRO A 16 -9.11 -23.58 -2.67
C PRO A 16 -10.02 -23.58 -3.91
N ASP A 17 -11.20 -24.22 -3.83
CA ASP A 17 -12.22 -24.24 -4.88
C ASP A 17 -12.84 -22.86 -5.15
N ARG A 18 -12.65 -21.90 -4.24
CA ARG A 18 -13.16 -20.53 -4.30
C ARG A 18 -12.05 -19.48 -4.39
N ALA A 19 -10.85 -19.91 -4.78
CA ALA A 19 -9.71 -19.02 -4.96
C ALA A 19 -10.06 -17.86 -5.93
N LEU A 20 -9.66 -16.64 -5.56
CA LEU A 20 -9.91 -15.43 -6.35
C LEU A 20 -9.32 -15.57 -7.76
N ARG A 21 -10.11 -15.26 -8.79
CA ARG A 21 -9.75 -15.41 -10.21
C ARG A 21 -9.52 -14.08 -10.92
N SER A 22 -9.95 -12.97 -10.35
CA SER A 22 -9.74 -11.64 -10.92
C SER A 22 -9.58 -10.56 -9.84
N VAL A 23 -9.10 -9.38 -10.24
CA VAL A 23 -9.05 -8.19 -9.37
C VAL A 23 -10.44 -7.77 -8.92
N ASP A 24 -11.46 -7.90 -9.78
CA ASP A 24 -12.84 -7.53 -9.44
C ASP A 24 -13.46 -8.50 -8.44
N GLU A 25 -13.19 -9.81 -8.55
CA GLU A 25 -13.56 -10.78 -7.51
C GLU A 25 -12.86 -10.47 -6.19
N ALA A 26 -11.58 -10.08 -6.23
CA ALA A 26 -10.85 -9.69 -5.04
C ALA A 26 -11.42 -8.43 -4.39
N HIS A 27 -11.90 -7.46 -5.18
CA HIS A 27 -12.61 -6.28 -4.70
C HIS A 27 -13.96 -6.66 -4.08
N GLY A 28 -14.72 -7.54 -4.72
CA GLY A 28 -15.95 -8.10 -4.17
C GLY A 28 -15.72 -8.80 -2.82
N PHE A 29 -14.65 -9.59 -2.71
CA PHE A 29 -14.25 -10.22 -1.45
C PHE A 29 -13.84 -9.21 -0.37
N LEU A 30 -13.11 -8.15 -0.75
CA LEU A 30 -12.81 -7.04 0.17
C LEU A 30 -14.09 -6.36 0.66
N ARG A 31 -15.07 -6.13 -0.22
CA ARG A 31 -16.36 -5.52 0.16
C ARG A 31 -17.18 -6.43 1.09
N ASP A 32 -17.24 -7.72 0.80
CA ASP A 32 -17.94 -8.72 1.63
C ASP A 32 -17.29 -8.90 3.02
N ARG A 33 -15.96 -8.76 3.12
CA ARG A 33 -15.24 -8.85 4.41
C ARG A 33 -15.06 -7.53 5.12
N GLY A 34 -15.22 -6.42 4.42
CA GLY A 34 -15.00 -5.07 4.90
C GLY A 34 -13.51 -4.69 5.07
N LEU A 35 -12.62 -5.64 5.35
CA LEU A 35 -11.18 -5.41 5.42
C LEU A 35 -10.37 -6.63 4.96
N LEU A 36 -9.13 -6.40 4.51
CA LEU A 36 -8.17 -7.45 4.16
C LEU A 36 -6.76 -7.10 4.59
N THR A 37 -6.13 -8.02 5.33
CA THR A 37 -4.66 -8.01 5.47
C THR A 37 -4.01 -8.44 4.16
N ARG A 38 -2.85 -7.87 3.81
CA ARG A 38 -2.12 -8.28 2.59
C ARG A 38 -1.68 -9.74 2.67
N THR A 39 -0.88 -10.05 3.68
CA THR A 39 -0.31 -11.38 3.96
C THR A 39 -1.20 -12.17 4.90
N PRO A 40 -1.07 -13.51 4.99
CA PRO A 40 -1.85 -14.32 5.93
C PRO A 40 -1.83 -13.80 7.37
N ASP A 41 -3.00 -13.87 8.00
CA ASP A 41 -3.21 -13.57 9.41
C ASP A 41 -4.05 -14.70 10.06
N SER A 42 -3.88 -14.89 11.36
CA SER A 42 -4.57 -15.94 12.12
C SER A 42 -6.00 -15.54 12.51
N ALA A 43 -6.28 -14.23 12.57
CA ALA A 43 -7.51 -13.68 13.09
C ALA A 43 -8.28 -12.83 12.06
N LEU A 44 -7.58 -12.28 11.06
CA LEU A 44 -8.18 -11.39 10.06
C LEU A 44 -8.24 -12.03 8.67
N PRO A 45 -9.23 -11.65 7.84
CA PRO A 45 -9.24 -11.95 6.43
C PRO A 45 -7.97 -11.51 5.71
N SER A 46 -7.51 -12.33 4.75
CA SER A 46 -6.24 -12.16 4.06
C SER A 46 -6.40 -12.27 2.56
N PHE A 47 -5.89 -11.26 1.84
CA PHE A 47 -5.88 -11.25 0.38
C PHE A 47 -5.01 -12.39 -0.19
N PHE A 48 -3.75 -12.51 0.24
CA PHE A 48 -2.88 -13.61 -0.24
C PHE A 48 -3.40 -14.98 0.18
N GLY A 49 -4.03 -15.09 1.35
CA GLY A 49 -4.72 -16.33 1.75
C GLY A 49 -5.84 -16.71 0.79
N ALA A 50 -6.68 -15.74 0.39
CA ALA A 50 -7.80 -15.94 -0.55
C ALA A 50 -7.38 -16.23 -1.99
N CYS A 51 -6.13 -15.98 -2.34
CA CYS A 51 -5.60 -16.26 -3.67
C CYS A 51 -5.36 -17.75 -3.95
N HIS A 52 -5.11 -18.56 -2.90
CA HIS A 52 -4.69 -19.97 -2.97
C HIS A 52 -3.73 -20.25 -4.13
N GLU A 53 -2.69 -19.43 -4.23
CA GLU A 53 -1.66 -19.54 -5.29
C GLU A 53 -0.32 -19.86 -4.65
N GLU A 54 0.47 -20.67 -5.35
CA GLU A 54 1.83 -20.98 -4.92
C GLU A 54 2.69 -19.71 -4.80
N PRO A 55 3.65 -19.71 -3.86
CA PRO A 55 4.58 -18.59 -3.74
C PRO A 55 5.42 -18.38 -5.01
N TYR A 56 5.83 -17.12 -5.26
CA TYR A 56 6.75 -16.76 -6.33
C TYR A 56 8.08 -17.55 -6.25
N ALA A 57 8.58 -17.79 -5.05
CA ALA A 57 9.78 -18.58 -4.78
C ALA A 57 9.55 -19.45 -3.52
N PRO A 58 9.13 -20.72 -3.67
CA PRO A 58 8.87 -21.62 -2.55
C PRO A 58 10.03 -21.68 -1.55
N GLY A 59 9.73 -21.64 -0.25
CA GLY A 59 10.73 -21.64 0.84
C GLY A 59 11.40 -20.29 1.11
N SER A 60 11.20 -19.28 0.25
CA SER A 60 11.75 -17.93 0.47
C SER A 60 10.92 -17.13 1.48
N ARG A 61 11.58 -16.21 2.19
CA ARG A 61 10.90 -15.22 3.05
C ARG A 61 10.60 -13.93 2.27
N GLY A 62 9.68 -13.12 2.79
CA GLY A 62 9.39 -11.79 2.23
C GLY A 62 8.72 -11.89 0.87
N PHE A 63 9.20 -11.13 -0.12
CA PHE A 63 8.58 -11.07 -1.45
C PHE A 63 8.47 -12.43 -2.14
N GLY A 64 9.47 -13.31 -1.96
CA GLY A 64 9.42 -14.67 -2.53
C GLY A 64 8.29 -15.54 -1.97
N SER A 65 7.74 -15.19 -0.80
CA SER A 65 6.62 -15.93 -0.19
C SER A 65 5.24 -15.45 -0.66
N TRP A 66 5.17 -14.50 -1.59
CA TRP A 66 3.91 -13.91 -2.08
C TRP A 66 3.34 -14.72 -3.24
N PRO A 67 2.02 -14.64 -3.53
CA PRO A 67 1.41 -15.28 -4.69
C PRO A 67 2.20 -15.01 -5.99
N ALA A 68 2.51 -16.06 -6.76
CA ALA A 68 3.39 -15.96 -7.93
C ALA A 68 2.96 -14.91 -8.95
N THR A 69 1.66 -14.76 -9.19
CA THR A 69 1.13 -13.83 -10.20
C THR A 69 0.16 -12.81 -9.63
N LYS A 70 -0.56 -13.16 -8.56
CA LYS A 70 -1.66 -12.33 -8.01
C LYS A 70 -1.20 -11.27 -7.02
N TYR A 71 0.08 -11.21 -6.64
CA TYR A 71 0.54 -10.25 -5.64
C TYR A 71 0.30 -8.78 -6.06
N GLY A 72 0.34 -8.50 -7.37
CA GLY A 72 0.10 -7.18 -7.96
C GLY A 72 -1.31 -6.64 -7.67
N TRP A 73 -2.31 -7.53 -7.64
CA TRP A 73 -3.71 -7.16 -7.45
C TRP A 73 -3.95 -6.45 -6.12
N TYR A 74 -3.16 -6.73 -5.07
CA TYR A 74 -3.28 -6.00 -3.81
C TYR A 74 -3.07 -4.49 -3.99
N PHE A 75 -2.07 -4.11 -4.79
CA PHE A 75 -1.76 -2.72 -5.04
C PHE A 75 -2.82 -2.07 -5.95
N GLU A 76 -3.36 -2.82 -6.90
CA GLU A 76 -4.49 -2.37 -7.72
C GLU A 76 -5.75 -2.15 -6.87
N LEU A 77 -6.02 -3.01 -5.88
CA LEU A 77 -7.10 -2.82 -4.91
C LEU A 77 -6.88 -1.58 -4.05
N ALA A 78 -5.66 -1.36 -3.56
CA ALA A 78 -5.32 -0.18 -2.75
C ALA A 78 -5.46 1.15 -3.52
N GLU A 79 -5.51 1.09 -4.85
CA GLU A 79 -5.73 2.25 -5.73
C GLU A 79 -7.22 2.49 -6.04
N ARG A 80 -8.13 1.61 -5.63
CA ARG A 80 -9.56 1.81 -5.85
C ARG A 80 -10.07 2.99 -5.00
N PRO A 81 -10.95 3.84 -5.53
CA PRO A 81 -11.42 5.04 -4.83
C PRO A 81 -12.12 4.76 -3.48
N ASP A 82 -12.73 3.60 -3.32
CA ASP A 82 -13.48 3.16 -2.13
C ASP A 82 -12.64 2.32 -1.15
N VAL A 83 -11.32 2.29 -1.33
CA VAL A 83 -10.39 1.45 -0.58
C VAL A 83 -9.27 2.29 0.04
N HIS A 84 -8.97 1.99 1.31
CA HIS A 84 -7.99 2.73 2.11
C HIS A 84 -6.96 1.77 2.71
N GLU A 85 -5.68 1.91 2.33
CA GLU A 85 -4.59 1.14 2.92
C GLU A 85 -4.04 1.82 4.18
N LEU A 86 -4.07 1.11 5.31
CA LEU A 86 -3.50 1.55 6.60
C LEU A 86 -2.48 0.53 7.14
N LYS A 87 -1.74 0.92 8.19
CA LYS A 87 -0.74 0.07 8.87
C LYS A 87 -1.02 -0.14 10.36
N VAL A 88 -2.28 0.01 10.75
CA VAL A 88 -2.74 0.00 12.15
C VAL A 88 -2.72 -1.37 12.82
N HIS A 89 -2.55 -2.46 12.06
CA HIS A 89 -2.42 -3.82 12.61
C HIS A 89 -0.96 -4.25 12.72
N ARG A 90 -0.29 -3.86 13.81
CA ARG A 90 1.14 -4.15 14.06
C ARG A 90 2.08 -3.75 12.90
N GLY A 91 1.71 -2.74 12.12
CA GLY A 91 2.47 -2.31 10.94
C GLY A 91 2.22 -3.10 9.66
N LYS A 92 1.34 -4.12 9.69
CA LYS A 92 0.90 -4.83 8.47
C LYS A 92 0.00 -3.91 7.65
N SER A 93 0.19 -3.93 6.34
CA SER A 93 -0.76 -3.34 5.39
C SER A 93 -2.11 -4.03 5.48
N ILE A 94 -3.15 -3.24 5.67
CA ILE A 94 -4.55 -3.64 5.74
C ILE A 94 -5.37 -2.70 4.86
N LEU A 95 -6.21 -3.27 4.00
CA LEU A 95 -7.19 -2.53 3.22
C LEU A 95 -8.48 -2.44 4.02
N PHE A 96 -9.06 -1.25 4.06
CA PHE A 96 -10.41 -0.98 4.56
C PHE A 96 -11.29 -0.51 3.41
N THR A 97 -12.58 -0.83 3.47
CA THR A 97 -13.58 -0.18 2.64
C THR A 97 -14.03 1.14 3.27
N ASP A 98 -14.71 2.00 2.50
CA ASP A 98 -15.40 3.19 3.05
C ASP A 98 -16.33 2.86 4.22
N GLU A 99 -16.97 1.68 4.20
CA GLU A 99 -17.91 1.26 5.23
C GLU A 99 -17.22 0.93 6.56
N THR A 100 -16.04 0.29 6.51
CA THR A 100 -15.34 -0.17 7.73
C THR A 100 -14.27 0.78 8.21
N LEU A 101 -13.76 1.67 7.36
CA LEU A 101 -12.77 2.68 7.75
C LEU A 101 -13.21 3.51 8.97
N PRO A 102 -14.48 3.97 9.09
CA PRO A 102 -14.95 4.72 10.26
C PRO A 102 -14.78 3.98 11.59
N LEU A 103 -14.73 2.65 11.59
CA LEU A 103 -14.49 1.86 12.81
C LEU A 103 -13.07 2.08 13.38
N ALA A 104 -12.12 2.46 12.53
CA ALA A 104 -10.75 2.75 12.95
C ALA A 104 -10.57 4.19 13.44
N ASP A 105 -11.43 5.13 13.04
CA ASP A 105 -11.25 6.57 13.30
C ASP A 105 -11.16 6.90 14.81
N PRO A 106 -12.07 6.43 15.69
CA PRO A 106 -11.96 6.72 17.13
C PRO A 106 -10.67 6.20 17.76
N ILE A 107 -10.20 5.03 17.31
CA ILE A 107 -8.95 4.44 17.79
C ILE A 107 -7.76 5.30 17.34
N CYS A 108 -7.72 5.68 16.07
CA CYS A 108 -6.64 6.51 15.51
C CYS A 108 -6.60 7.90 16.18
N ARG A 109 -7.76 8.52 16.47
CA ARG A 109 -7.83 9.80 17.20
C ARG A 109 -7.31 9.68 18.63
N SER A 110 -7.67 8.61 19.34
CA SER A 110 -7.12 8.35 20.68
C SER A 110 -5.61 8.17 20.64
N GLU A 111 -5.09 7.46 19.63
CA GLU A 111 -3.66 7.23 19.44
C GLU A 111 -2.92 8.51 19.05
N LEU A 112 -3.53 9.39 18.25
CA LEU A 112 -2.99 10.71 17.92
C LEU A 112 -2.77 11.54 19.20
N LEU A 113 -3.80 11.69 20.04
CA LEU A 113 -3.69 12.41 21.32
C LEU A 113 -2.63 11.80 22.25
N ARG A 114 -2.47 10.47 22.22
CA ARG A 114 -1.43 9.78 22.99
C ARG A 114 -0.03 10.08 22.44
N MET A 115 0.10 10.19 21.12
CA MET A 115 1.36 10.42 20.42
C MET A 115 1.79 11.89 20.36
N GLU A 116 0.92 12.83 20.71
CA GLU A 116 1.28 14.24 20.91
C GLU A 116 2.07 14.49 22.20
N LYS A 117 2.21 13.49 23.08
CA LYS A 117 2.91 13.65 24.37
C LYS A 117 4.45 13.54 24.27
N PRO A 118 5.03 12.56 23.55
CA PRO A 118 6.49 12.47 23.43
C PRO A 118 7.03 13.56 22.50
N GLU A 119 8.02 14.33 22.94
CA GLU A 119 8.55 15.51 22.23
C GLU A 119 8.86 15.25 20.74
N GLY A 120 9.56 14.14 20.43
CA GLY A 120 9.91 13.81 19.04
C GLY A 120 8.71 13.49 18.16
N SER A 121 7.66 12.87 18.73
CA SER A 121 6.41 12.61 18.01
C SER A 121 5.60 13.90 17.86
N ALA A 122 5.48 14.69 18.93
CA ALA A 122 4.76 15.96 18.96
C ALA A 122 5.31 16.95 17.92
N MET A 123 6.65 17.04 17.81
CA MET A 123 7.32 17.86 16.80
C MET A 123 6.88 17.50 15.37
N LEU A 124 6.91 16.21 15.02
CA LEU A 124 6.54 15.75 13.69
C LEU A 124 5.03 15.93 13.43
N LEU A 125 4.18 15.65 14.42
CA LEU A 125 2.73 15.80 14.31
C LEU A 125 2.32 17.28 14.16
N ARG A 126 2.89 18.19 14.96
CA ARG A 126 2.66 19.63 14.84
C ARG A 126 3.05 20.14 13.47
N HIS A 127 4.23 19.77 12.99
CA HIS A 127 4.69 20.17 11.66
C HIS A 127 3.75 19.66 10.55
N LEU A 128 3.34 18.39 10.58
CA LEU A 128 2.37 17.86 9.63
C LEU A 128 0.98 18.52 9.75
N GLY A 129 0.58 18.93 10.95
CA GLY A 129 -0.66 19.67 11.18
C GLY A 129 -0.62 21.09 10.59
N GLU A 130 0.54 21.74 10.60
CA GLU A 130 0.75 23.08 10.06
C GLU A 130 1.00 23.08 8.54
N ALA A 131 1.84 22.17 8.05
CA ALA A 131 2.25 22.09 6.64
C ALA A 131 1.31 21.24 5.78
N GLY A 132 0.55 20.33 6.38
CA GLY A 132 -0.29 19.36 5.67
C GLY A 132 0.48 18.11 5.20
N PRO A 133 -0.01 17.39 4.17
CA PRO A 133 0.67 16.22 3.63
C PRO A 133 2.05 16.56 3.06
N SER A 134 3.10 15.93 3.59
CA SER A 134 4.50 16.17 3.17
C SER A 134 5.19 14.90 2.70
N THR A 135 6.15 15.02 1.78
CA THR A 135 6.98 13.89 1.37
C THR A 135 8.05 13.57 2.43
N PRO A 136 8.59 12.34 2.48
CA PRO A 136 9.72 12.02 3.35
C PRO A 136 10.95 12.91 3.11
N GLU A 137 11.16 13.37 1.87
CA GLU A 137 12.24 14.27 1.49
C GLU A 137 12.04 15.69 2.06
N ASP A 138 10.82 16.23 1.98
CA ASP A 138 10.48 17.54 2.55
C ASP A 138 10.66 17.51 4.06
N LEU A 139 10.10 16.49 4.73
CA LEU A 139 10.21 16.31 6.18
C LEU A 139 11.66 16.23 6.65
N ARG A 140 12.55 15.60 5.88
CA ARG A 140 13.98 15.55 6.20
C ARG A 140 14.64 16.91 6.08
N THR A 141 14.28 17.66 5.05
CA THR A 141 14.85 18.98 4.75
C THR A 141 14.40 19.99 5.79
N GLU A 142 13.09 20.08 6.03
CA GLU A 142 12.45 21.08 6.88
C GLU A 142 12.73 20.85 8.36
N LEU A 143 12.80 19.58 8.80
CA LEU A 143 13.08 19.24 10.20
C LEU A 143 14.56 18.92 10.47
N GLY A 144 15.43 19.03 9.45
CA GLY A 144 16.86 18.72 9.57
C GLY A 144 17.16 17.27 9.97
N LEU A 145 16.28 16.33 9.62
CA LEU A 145 16.35 14.93 10.05
C LEU A 145 17.10 14.05 9.05
N LYS A 146 17.91 13.12 9.56
CA LYS A 146 18.47 12.03 8.74
C LYS A 146 17.38 11.00 8.44
N ALA A 147 17.53 10.26 7.35
CA ALA A 147 16.56 9.23 6.93
C ALA A 147 16.25 8.19 8.03
N LYS A 148 17.26 7.77 8.82
CA LYS A 148 17.08 6.83 9.92
C LYS A 148 16.30 7.45 11.10
N GLU A 149 16.50 8.72 11.37
CA GLU A 149 15.81 9.45 12.44
C GLU A 149 14.34 9.66 12.08
N LEU A 150 14.06 10.12 10.85
CA LEU A 150 12.69 10.23 10.35
C LEU A 150 11.98 8.87 10.37
N LYS A 151 12.64 7.80 9.91
CA LYS A 151 12.06 6.44 9.97
C LYS A 151 11.71 6.01 11.40
N ARG A 152 12.55 6.35 12.39
CA ARG A 152 12.33 6.04 13.81
C ARG A 152 11.16 6.81 14.40
N LEU A 153 10.97 8.07 14.01
CA LEU A 153 9.84 8.90 14.45
C LEU A 153 8.53 8.50 13.76
N ARG A 154 8.56 8.28 12.44
CA ARG A 154 7.39 7.94 11.62
C ARG A 154 6.82 6.56 11.95
N GLY A 155 7.68 5.55 12.15
CA GLY A 155 7.25 4.16 12.30
C GLY A 155 6.22 3.91 13.42
N PRO A 156 6.41 4.41 14.66
CA PRO A 156 5.41 4.32 15.72
C PRO A 156 4.09 5.02 15.38
N LEU A 157 4.15 6.20 14.76
CA LEU A 157 2.96 6.98 14.39
C LEU A 157 2.12 6.26 13.33
N GLU A 158 2.74 5.67 12.32
CA GLU A 158 2.04 4.89 11.29
C GLU A 158 1.39 3.62 11.83
N ARG A 159 2.08 2.93 12.74
CA ARG A 159 1.61 1.66 13.32
C ARG A 159 0.36 1.83 14.17
N CYS A 160 0.08 3.04 14.66
CA CYS A 160 -1.11 3.35 15.45
C CYS A 160 -2.12 4.25 14.72
N GLY A 161 -1.83 4.62 13.47
CA GLY A 161 -2.74 5.45 12.66
C GLY A 161 -2.75 6.93 13.04
N ALA A 162 -1.84 7.39 13.91
CA ALA A 162 -1.68 8.81 14.21
C ALA A 162 -1.23 9.61 12.96
N ILE A 163 -0.51 8.95 12.06
CA ILE A 163 -0.29 9.42 10.70
C ILE A 163 -0.58 8.29 9.72
N VAL A 164 -0.94 8.66 8.49
CA VAL A 164 -1.13 7.72 7.39
C VAL A 164 -0.16 8.08 6.27
N SER A 165 0.41 7.06 5.64
CA SER A 165 1.21 7.22 4.42
C SER A 165 0.41 6.72 3.24
N ARG A 166 0.39 7.49 2.17
CA ARG A 166 -0.20 7.12 0.89
C ARG A 166 0.90 7.03 -0.15
N THR A 167 0.76 6.07 -1.07
CA THR A 167 1.64 6.01 -2.23
C THR A 167 1.34 7.18 -3.14
N LEU A 168 2.30 8.09 -3.30
CA LEU A 168 2.22 9.12 -4.33
C LEU A 168 2.66 8.49 -5.66
N ARG A 169 1.77 8.50 -6.65
CA ARG A 169 2.20 8.27 -8.03
C ARG A 169 2.85 9.54 -8.53
N VAL A 170 4.17 9.51 -8.67
CA VAL A 170 4.89 10.54 -9.42
C VAL A 170 4.67 10.21 -10.91
N PRO A 171 3.94 11.04 -11.67
CA PRO A 171 3.55 10.70 -13.04
C PRO A 171 4.70 10.71 -14.05
N GLU A 172 5.92 11.05 -13.62
CA GLU A 172 7.02 11.34 -14.53
C GLU A 172 8.11 10.26 -14.51
N VAL A 173 8.18 9.51 -15.59
CA VAL A 173 9.28 8.60 -15.98
C VAL A 173 10.66 9.29 -15.90
N ARG A 174 10.72 10.62 -15.98
CA ARG A 174 11.97 11.38 -15.73
C ARG A 174 12.59 11.04 -14.38
N THR A 175 11.78 10.84 -13.35
CA THR A 175 12.27 10.53 -11.99
C THR A 175 12.92 9.16 -11.88
N TRP A 176 12.80 8.30 -12.89
CA TRP A 176 13.49 7.02 -12.93
C TRP A 176 14.98 7.17 -13.20
N PHE A 177 15.40 8.28 -13.80
CA PHE A 177 16.78 8.52 -14.16
C PHE A 177 17.41 9.48 -13.16
N SER A 178 18.53 9.08 -12.55
CA SER A 178 19.30 9.95 -11.65
C SER A 178 19.98 11.11 -12.38
N TRP A 179 19.98 11.12 -13.72
CA TRP A 179 20.66 12.11 -14.57
C TRP A 179 19.64 12.95 -15.36
N THR A 180 18.62 13.46 -14.68
CA THR A 180 17.53 14.23 -15.30
C THR A 180 18.00 15.49 -16.03
N TRP A 181 19.22 15.98 -15.75
CA TRP A 181 19.87 17.11 -16.45
C TRP A 181 20.35 16.76 -17.88
N LEU A 182 20.57 15.47 -18.16
CA LEU A 182 21.07 15.02 -19.46
C LEU A 182 19.95 14.92 -20.50
N PHE A 183 18.69 14.82 -20.04
CA PHE A 183 17.55 14.57 -20.89
C PHE A 183 16.56 15.74 -20.85
N PRO A 184 16.16 16.26 -22.03
CA PRO A 184 15.09 17.25 -22.11
C PRO A 184 13.80 16.75 -21.45
N GLY A 185 13.02 17.66 -20.86
CA GLY A 185 11.79 17.32 -20.14
C GLY A 185 10.74 16.57 -20.97
N ASP A 186 10.81 16.71 -22.30
CA ASP A 186 9.92 16.12 -23.29
C ASP A 186 10.40 14.77 -23.85
N LEU A 187 11.52 14.21 -23.37
CA LEU A 187 12.15 13.04 -24.00
C LEU A 187 11.18 11.85 -24.13
N VAL A 188 10.42 11.57 -23.07
CA VAL A 188 9.48 10.45 -23.05
C VAL A 188 8.36 10.68 -24.05
N ASP A 189 7.86 11.92 -24.15
CA ASP A 189 6.83 12.28 -25.13
C ASP A 189 7.37 12.15 -26.56
N ARG A 190 8.60 12.59 -26.82
CA ARG A 190 9.25 12.40 -28.12
C ARG A 190 9.44 10.93 -28.48
N LEU A 191 9.82 10.09 -27.53
CA LEU A 191 9.97 8.65 -27.77
C LEU A 191 8.62 7.98 -28.03
N VAL A 192 7.55 8.45 -27.39
CA VAL A 192 6.18 7.99 -27.66
C VAL A 192 5.70 8.46 -29.04
N SER A 193 5.87 9.74 -29.37
CA SER A 193 5.53 10.28 -30.70
C SER A 193 6.34 9.62 -31.82
N ALA A 194 7.59 9.23 -31.55
CA ALA A 194 8.44 8.51 -32.50
C ALA A 194 8.10 7.01 -32.60
N GLY A 195 7.06 6.52 -31.91
CA GLY A 195 6.66 5.11 -31.91
C GLY A 195 7.73 4.18 -31.34
N ARG A 196 8.64 4.69 -30.49
CA ARG A 196 9.67 3.90 -29.80
C ARG A 196 9.19 3.37 -28.47
N LEU A 197 8.22 4.07 -27.88
CA LEU A 197 7.55 3.72 -26.64
C LEU A 197 6.04 3.91 -26.79
N GLU A 198 5.26 3.23 -25.95
CA GLU A 198 3.82 3.42 -25.84
C GLU A 198 3.46 3.82 -24.40
N ARG A 199 2.37 4.59 -24.25
CA ARG A 199 1.78 4.94 -22.94
C ARG A 199 0.47 4.16 -22.74
N PRO A 200 0.52 2.93 -22.21
CA PRO A 200 -0.69 2.13 -21.99
C PRO A 200 -1.58 2.68 -20.86
N GLY A 201 -1.10 3.67 -20.08
CA GLY A 201 -1.89 4.38 -19.08
C GLY A 201 -1.08 5.46 -18.35
N PRO A 202 -1.70 6.27 -17.50
CA PRO A 202 -1.03 7.31 -16.73
C PRO A 202 0.15 6.76 -15.90
N GLY A 203 1.34 7.35 -16.08
CA GLY A 203 2.57 6.92 -15.40
C GLY A 203 3.15 5.58 -15.86
N ARG A 204 2.61 4.97 -16.92
CA ARG A 204 3.11 3.71 -17.50
C ARG A 204 3.74 3.98 -18.86
N VAL A 205 4.87 3.34 -19.12
CA VAL A 205 5.54 3.34 -20.41
C VAL A 205 5.92 1.91 -20.75
N ALA A 206 5.66 1.49 -21.98
CA ALA A 206 6.01 0.19 -22.51
C ALA A 206 6.85 0.34 -23.79
N ALA A 207 7.56 -0.73 -24.18
CA ALA A 207 8.14 -0.80 -25.52
C ALA A 207 7.00 -0.74 -26.55
N ALA A 208 7.20 0.01 -27.63
CA ALA A 208 6.25 -0.04 -28.73
C ALA A 208 6.21 -1.45 -29.31
N THR A 209 5.00 -1.94 -29.59
CA THR A 209 4.83 -3.23 -30.25
C THR A 209 5.34 -3.06 -31.67
N SER A 210 6.51 -3.64 -31.98
CA SER A 210 7.04 -3.63 -33.35
C SER A 210 5.98 -4.19 -34.29
N ALA A 211 5.54 -3.40 -35.28
CA ALA A 211 4.76 -3.89 -36.42
C ALA A 211 5.63 -4.77 -37.33
#